data_AF-A0A3P7LDX4-F1
#
_entry.id   AF-A0A3P7LDX4-F1
#
_cell.length_a   1.000
_cell.length_b   1.000
_cell.length_c   1.000
_cell.angle_alpha   90.00
_cell.angle_beta   90.00
_cell.angle_gamma   90.00
#
_symmetry.space_group_name_H-M   'P 1'
#
loop_
_entity.id
_entity.type
_entity.pdbx_description
1 polymer ?
#
loop_
_entity_poly.entity_id
_entity_poly.type
_entity_poly.pdbx_seq_one_letter_code
_entity_poly.pdbx_strand_id
1 'polypeptide(L)'
;MMRAQETAFVHFYGFPKDDAPLRKMVSLKGSPTYGLTKWLFRSLKFLTADSDTRVRSSTQFLEKLKEVSLLQSDSMVSFDVTSLFTSIPQDLAVESVELLLRSKYSETENR
;
A
#
# COMPACT_ATOMS: atom_id res chain seq x y z
N MET A 1 35.51 -2.93 3.07
CA MET A 1 35.43 -1.51 2.66
C MET A 1 34.03 -1.25 2.09
N MET A 2 33.16 -0.58 2.83
CA MET A 2 31.83 -0.19 2.36
C MET A 2 32.00 1.02 1.44
N ARG A 3 31.86 0.80 0.12
CA ARG A 3 31.96 1.87 -0.88
C ARG A 3 30.76 2.79 -0.68
N ALA A 4 31.00 4.08 -0.43
CA ALA A 4 29.93 5.07 -0.40
C ALA A 4 29.24 5.05 -1.76
N GLN A 5 27.96 4.65 -1.80
CA GLN A 5 27.17 4.83 -3.01
C GLN A 5 26.99 6.33 -3.21
N GLU A 6 27.26 6.82 -4.43
CA GLU A 6 26.91 8.18 -4.83
C GLU A 6 25.47 8.46 -4.38
N THR A 7 25.30 9.47 -3.54
CA THR A 7 23.98 9.88 -3.05
C THR A 7 23.28 10.58 -4.21
N ALA A 8 22.38 9.85 -4.88
CA ALA A 8 21.56 10.43 -5.93
C ALA A 8 20.42 11.22 -5.28
N PHE A 9 20.23 12.45 -5.74
CA PHE A 9 19.10 13.29 -5.31
C PHE A 9 17.76 12.60 -5.61
N VAL A 10 16.75 12.89 -4.80
CA VAL A 10 15.37 12.45 -5.06
C VAL A 10 14.87 13.15 -6.33
N HIS A 11 14.37 12.38 -7.30
CA HIS A 11 13.87 12.93 -8.57
C HIS A 11 12.35 12.99 -8.55
N PHE A 12 11.79 14.15 -8.88
CA PHE A 12 10.36 14.37 -9.04
C PHE A 12 10.02 14.51 -10.53
N TYR A 13 9.01 13.77 -11.00
CA TYR A 13 8.57 13.85 -12.40
C TYR A 13 7.04 13.63 -12.51
N GLY A 14 6.46 14.08 -13.62
CA GLY A 14 5.05 13.87 -13.93
C GLY A 14 4.88 12.73 -14.93
N PHE A 15 4.00 11.77 -14.64
CA PHE A 15 3.60 10.74 -15.59
C PHE A 15 2.31 11.16 -16.31
N PRO A 16 2.26 11.11 -17.65
CA PRO A 16 1.05 11.47 -18.41
C PRO A 16 -0.18 10.65 -18.03
N LYS A 17 -1.33 11.30 -18.05
CA LYS A 17 -2.64 10.66 -18.04
C LYS A 17 -3.45 11.20 -19.21
N ASP A 18 -4.30 10.37 -19.79
CA ASP A 18 -5.20 10.79 -20.86
C ASP A 18 -6.21 11.81 -20.30
N ASP A 19 -6.21 13.00 -20.88
CA ASP A 19 -7.13 14.11 -20.57
C ASP A 19 -7.21 14.54 -19.09
N ALA A 20 -6.13 14.32 -18.32
CA ALA A 20 -6.06 14.66 -16.90
C ALA A 20 -4.69 15.24 -16.47
N PRO A 21 -4.60 15.95 -15.33
CA PRO A 21 -3.33 16.44 -14.82
C PRO A 21 -2.30 15.32 -14.61
N LEU A 22 -1.03 15.65 -14.82
CA LEU A 22 0.09 14.72 -14.66
C LEU A 22 0.06 14.06 -13.28
N ARG A 23 0.26 12.74 -13.24
CA ARG A 23 0.46 12.01 -11.98
C ARG A 23 1.87 12.30 -11.46
N LYS A 24 1.94 13.03 -10.36
CA LYS A 24 3.20 13.30 -9.63
C LYS A 24 3.83 11.98 -9.17
N MET A 25 5.09 11.76 -9.49
CA MET A 25 5.87 10.59 -9.10
C MET A 25 7.22 11.01 -8.50
N VAL A 26 7.69 10.22 -7.54
CA VAL A 26 8.97 10.43 -6.86
C VAL A 26 9.82 9.19 -7.01
N SER A 27 11.00 9.32 -7.62
CA SER A 27 12.01 8.27 -7.63
C SER A 27 12.94 8.45 -6.43
N LEU A 28 12.88 7.48 -5.52
CA LEU A 28 13.71 7.44 -4.31
C LEU A 28 14.99 6.62 -4.51
N LYS A 29 15.21 6.00 -5.68
CA LYS A 29 16.37 5.12 -5.91
C LYS A 29 17.67 5.92 -5.79
N GLY A 30 18.58 5.45 -4.93
CA GLY A 30 19.86 6.13 -4.66
C GLY A 30 19.79 7.24 -3.60
N SER A 31 18.60 7.52 -3.04
CA SER A 31 18.46 8.43 -1.90
C SER A 31 18.94 7.77 -0.60
N PRO A 32 19.35 8.56 0.42
CA PRO A 32 19.81 8.04 1.71
C PRO A 32 18.79 7.16 2.43
N THR A 33 17.49 7.42 2.24
CA THR A 33 16.41 6.71 2.93
C THR A 33 15.94 5.45 2.19
N TYR A 34 16.33 5.24 0.94
CA TYR A 34 15.83 4.13 0.12
C TYR A 34 16.06 2.75 0.77
N GLY A 35 17.26 2.53 1.32
CA GLY A 35 17.61 1.29 2.00
C GLY A 35 16.75 1.05 3.25
N LEU A 36 16.56 2.09 4.06
CA LEU A 36 15.73 2.06 5.25
C LEU A 36 14.27 1.78 4.92
N THR A 37 13.71 2.46 3.91
CA THR A 37 12.33 2.23 3.45
C THR A 37 12.14 0.79 2.95
N LYS A 38 13.11 0.24 2.20
CA LYS A 38 13.04 -1.16 1.74
C LYS A 38 13.12 -2.15 2.89
N TRP A 39 13.96 -1.89 3.89
CA TRP A 39 14.03 -2.70 5.10
C TRP A 39 12.70 -2.66 5.86
N LEU A 40 12.15 -1.45 6.10
CA LEU A 40 10.88 -1.26 6.80
C LEU A 40 9.73 -1.98 6.10
N PHE A 41 9.62 -1.84 4.78
CA PHE A 41 8.62 -2.56 3.99
C PHE A 41 8.73 -4.08 4.15
N ARG A 42 9.95 -4.64 4.09
CA ARG A 42 10.17 -6.08 4.28
C ARG A 42 9.81 -6.54 5.69
N SER A 43 10.08 -5.72 6.70
CA SER A 43 9.78 -6.01 8.10
C SER A 43 8.28 -5.94 8.40
N LEU A 44 7.53 -5.05 7.75
CA LEU A 44 6.11 -4.81 8.05
C LEU A 44 5.12 -5.49 7.08
N LYS A 45 5.57 -6.01 5.93
CA LYS A 45 4.68 -6.59 4.90
C LYS A 45 3.75 -7.69 5.42
N PHE A 46 4.14 -8.40 6.49
CA PHE A 46 3.36 -9.51 7.03
C PHE A 46 2.08 -9.02 7.70
N LEU A 47 2.06 -7.78 8.21
CA LEU A 47 0.89 -7.18 8.87
C LEU A 47 -0.33 -7.13 7.96
N THR A 48 -0.13 -7.06 6.64
CA THR A 48 -1.19 -6.98 5.63
C THR A 48 -1.32 -8.25 4.77
N ALA A 49 -0.57 -9.31 5.09
CA ALA A 49 -0.48 -10.49 4.22
C ALA A 49 -1.82 -11.24 4.11
N ASP A 50 -2.53 -11.33 5.23
CA ASP A 50 -3.77 -12.11 5.41
C ASP A 50 -5.00 -11.22 5.62
N SER A 51 -4.93 -9.96 5.19
CA SER A 51 -6.08 -9.05 5.27
C SER A 51 -7.15 -9.40 4.24
N ASP A 52 -8.39 -9.57 4.69
CA ASP A 52 -9.54 -9.89 3.82
C ASP A 52 -9.88 -8.79 2.81
N THR A 53 -9.52 -7.54 3.14
CA THR A 53 -9.75 -6.35 2.30
C THR A 53 -8.73 -6.22 1.17
N ARG A 54 -7.65 -7.01 1.18
CA ARG A 54 -6.62 -6.99 0.15
C ARG A 54 -6.92 -8.00 -0.95
N VAL A 55 -6.83 -7.54 -2.19
CA VAL A 55 -6.86 -8.41 -3.38
C VAL A 55 -5.49 -8.41 -4.03
N ARG A 56 -4.92 -9.60 -4.28
CA ARG A 56 -3.55 -9.78 -4.79
C ARG A 56 -3.44 -9.61 -6.29
N SER A 57 -4.50 -9.96 -7.02
CA SER A 57 -4.56 -9.93 -8.48
C SER A 57 -5.99 -9.78 -8.99
N SER A 58 -6.13 -9.36 -10.25
CA SER A 58 -7.41 -9.34 -10.95
C SER A 58 -8.04 -10.74 -11.05
N THR A 59 -7.24 -11.80 -11.16
CA THR A 59 -7.75 -13.18 -11.17
C THR A 59 -8.37 -13.55 -9.83
N GLN A 60 -7.70 -13.24 -8.71
CA GLN A 60 -8.25 -13.49 -7.38
C GLN A 60 -9.52 -12.67 -7.14
N PHE A 61 -9.57 -11.44 -7.64
CA PHE A 61 -10.76 -10.60 -7.58
C PHE A 61 -11.96 -11.28 -8.26
N LEU A 62 -11.77 -11.81 -9.47
CA LEU A 62 -12.83 -12.47 -10.22
C LEU A 62 -13.32 -13.74 -9.53
N GLU A 63 -12.43 -14.54 -8.93
CA GLU A 63 -12.85 -15.71 -8.16
C GLU A 63 -13.70 -15.30 -6.95
N LYS A 64 -13.29 -14.27 -6.19
CA LYS A 64 -14.11 -13.74 -5.09
C LYS A 64 -15.48 -13.23 -5.58
N LEU A 65 -15.54 -12.58 -6.73
CA LEU A 65 -16.81 -12.09 -7.29
C LEU A 65 -17.76 -13.23 -7.69
N LYS A 66 -17.25 -14.37 -8.16
CA LYS A 66 -18.08 -15.54 -8.50
C LYS A 66 -18.76 -16.16 -7.28
N GLU A 67 -18.16 -16.01 -6.10
CA GLU A 67 -18.71 -16.51 -4.84
C GLU A 67 -19.85 -15.61 -4.29
N VAL A 68 -20.01 -14.39 -4.82
CA VAL A 68 -21.07 -13.47 -4.40
C VAL A 68 -22.38 -13.82 -5.09
N SER A 69 -23.39 -14.21 -4.30
CA SER A 69 -24.78 -14.32 -4.77
C SER A 69 -25.51 -12.99 -4.55
N LEU A 70 -26.24 -12.55 -5.57
CA LEU A 70 -27.01 -11.30 -5.54
C LEU A 70 -28.50 -11.61 -5.62
N LEU A 71 -29.29 -10.90 -4.84
CA LEU A 71 -30.75 -10.85 -5.00
C LEU A 71 -31.12 -9.84 -6.08
N GLN A 72 -32.33 -9.98 -6.63
CA GLN A 72 -32.82 -9.07 -7.67
C GLN A 72 -33.05 -7.63 -7.18
N SER A 73 -33.12 -7.43 -5.86
CA SER A 73 -33.18 -6.12 -5.20
C SER A 73 -31.81 -5.47 -5.00
N ASP A 74 -30.71 -6.21 -5.19
CA ASP A 74 -29.39 -5.72 -4.85
C ASP A 74 -28.85 -4.79 -5.94
N SER A 75 -28.11 -3.77 -5.51
CA SER A 75 -27.50 -2.79 -6.41
C SER A 75 -26.00 -2.72 -6.15
N MET A 76 -25.23 -2.68 -7.24
CA MET A 76 -23.78 -2.50 -7.16
C MET A 76 -23.45 -1.01 -7.17
N VAL A 77 -22.58 -0.60 -6.25
CA VAL A 77 -22.03 0.76 -6.19
C VAL A 77 -20.52 0.67 -6.28
N SER A 78 -19.92 1.45 -7.19
CA SER A 78 -18.47 1.58 -7.31
C SER A 78 -18.02 2.92 -6.73
N PHE A 79 -16.92 2.87 -5.98
CA PHE A 79 -16.27 4.05 -5.41
C PHE A 79 -14.85 4.13 -5.96
N ASP A 80 -14.40 5.34 -6.31
CA ASP A 80 -13.01 5.61 -6.65
C ASP A 80 -12.42 6.62 -5.66
N VAL A 81 -11.15 6.42 -5.31
CA VAL A 81 -10.43 7.31 -4.38
C VAL A 81 -9.54 8.24 -5.18
N THR A 82 -9.83 9.54 -5.10
CA THR A 82 -8.99 10.56 -5.71
C THR A 82 -7.66 10.67 -4.98
N SER A 83 -6.55 10.64 -5.72
CA SER A 83 -5.22 10.96 -5.18
C SER A 83 -4.80 10.08 -3.98
N LEU A 84 -5.06 8.77 -4.05
CA LEU A 84 -4.85 7.81 -2.95
C LEU A 84 -3.52 7.99 -2.19
N PHE A 85 -2.37 8.01 -2.87
CA PHE A 85 -1.07 8.10 -2.20
C PHE A 85 -0.81 9.41 -1.47
N THR A 86 -1.34 10.54 -1.96
CA THR A 86 -1.11 11.86 -1.36
C THR A 86 -2.17 12.25 -0.34
N SER A 87 -3.28 11.50 -0.28
CA SER A 87 -4.41 11.80 0.60
C SER A 87 -4.42 10.94 1.87
N ILE A 88 -3.40 10.09 2.08
CA ILE A 88 -3.25 9.29 3.30
C ILE A 88 -2.73 10.19 4.42
N PRO A 89 -3.49 10.40 5.51
CA PRO A 89 -3.01 11.13 6.68
C PRO A 89 -1.91 10.33 7.39
N GLN A 90 -0.79 10.99 7.69
CA GLN A 90 0.40 10.31 8.22
C GLN A 90 0.20 9.80 9.64
N ASP A 91 -0.50 10.57 10.46
CA ASP A 91 -0.94 10.23 11.81
C ASP A 91 -1.78 8.93 11.81
N LEU A 92 -2.81 8.88 10.96
CA LEU A 92 -3.65 7.68 10.83
C LEU A 92 -2.87 6.47 10.31
N ALA A 93 -1.92 6.67 9.41
CA ALA A 93 -1.06 5.59 8.91
C ALA A 93 -0.17 5.02 10.01
N VAL A 94 0.43 5.87 10.85
CA VAL A 94 1.25 5.45 12.00
C VAL A 94 0.40 4.72 13.03
N GLU A 95 -0.75 5.27 13.40
CA GLU A 95 -1.70 4.65 14.34
C GLU A 95 -2.16 3.28 13.85
N SER A 96 -2.51 3.17 12.56
CA SER A 96 -2.93 1.90 11.95
C SER A 96 -1.85 0.83 12.04
N VAL A 97 -0.59 1.18 11.78
CA VAL A 97 0.54 0.25 11.90
C VAL A 97 0.75 -0.17 13.36
N GLU A 98 0.65 0.76 14.31
CA GLU A 98 0.74 0.46 15.74
C GLU A 98 -0.34 -0.53 16.19
N LEU A 99 -1.59 -0.28 15.82
CA LEU A 99 -2.72 -1.16 16.15
C LEU A 99 -2.53 -2.57 15.57
N LEU A 100 -2.10 -2.67 14.31
CA LEU A 100 -1.81 -3.95 13.65
C LEU A 100 -0.66 -4.71 14.31
N LEU A 101 0.38 -4.00 14.76
CA LEU A 101 1.49 -4.61 15.50
C LEU A 101 0.99 -5.16 16.84
N ARG A 102 0.25 -4.36 17.60
CA ARG A 102 -0.30 -4.78 18.91
C ARG A 102 -1.20 -5.99 18.80
N SER A 103 -2.11 -6.02 17.83
CA SER A 103 -3.02 -7.16 17.63
C SER A 103 -2.24 -8.45 17.34
N LYS A 104 -1.26 -8.40 16.42
CA LYS A 104 -0.48 -9.58 16.05
C LYS A 104 0.42 -10.14 17.15
N TYR A 105 0.99 -9.29 18.00
CA TYR A 105 1.77 -9.76 19.15
C TYR A 105 0.89 -10.31 20.28
N SER A 106 -0.29 -9.73 20.52
CA SER A 106 -1.23 -10.28 21.51
C SER A 106 -1.79 -11.66 21.13
N GLU A 107 -1.97 -11.94 19.84
CA GLU A 107 -2.35 -13.28 19.34
C GLU A 107 -1.25 -14.33 19.62
N THR A 108 0.03 -13.92 19.65
CA THR A 108 1.15 -14.85 19.87
C THR A 108 1.43 -15.17 21.34
N GLU A 109 1.00 -14.34 22.30
CA GLU A 109 1.15 -14.63 23.74
C GLU A 109 -0.01 -15.46 24.32
N ASN A 110 -1.17 -15.45 23.67
CA ASN A 110 -2.36 -16.20 24.10
C ASN A 110 -2.47 -17.62 23.48
N ARG A 111 -1.36 -18.16 22.98
CA ARG A 111 -1.28 -19.49 22.35
C ARG A 111 -0.15 -20.31 22.97
#